data_AF-H1DG30-F1
#
_entry.id   AF-H1DG30-F1
#
_cell.length_a   1.000
_cell.length_b   1.000
_cell.length_c   1.000
_cell.angle_alpha   90.00
_cell.angle_beta   90.00
_cell.angle_gamma   90.00
#
_symmetry.space_group_name_H-M   'P 1'
#
loop_
_entity.id
_entity.type
_entity.pdbx_description
1 polymer ?
#
loop_
_entity_poly.entity_id
_entity_poly.type
_entity_poly.pdbx_seq_one_letter_code
_entity_poly.pdbx_strand_id
1 'polypeptide(L)'
;MKRLFLLSTVLFLLCSCSNDDGLKPGQPDGENTAVIPHFYGMARLENPAPETRGVANVLKTWNRPIAEESLTVKFLNGTEYYRELVKGTVKEWEKVAGVKFYFVQDNEDALIRIGFDCVSGMMSSWAITGTDHIQLYEQQQEPTVHFAQWHSVSDKIKRSDVLRAFGQVLGLELEFRHPNFTPGWITDENGNVDETKIREYWKKELGDYITWEELKKMVLDPLLDHAFLISKTNSYDAESVMTWPFYEMIAQNIPLIEYKEDCKSELSVRDKEFIRNIYGPTLGKWDPDDKYLKLIEFDYTGTTPEFTLTTTKNIAVIWDQDAEEATNYYLPVNVSSAYKFTATHTFAESKKHRIIIAEILDWRQEIPTESTALTAFDLTHGVGAENFDIKLLNKALESIRIIGGEGFISQEFNFTGYNNLRELYLVGTLDSRVTLENCENLEIFATSRSVYKPQTLKGPSGLTVASTPEANGYYKVEGPVAEWANESISIPEGIGKAEPTYSLSDLNGPGITIRNCGNLKEIGLENTRVKNIDFSNLPHLEYIYLSSTQSYLVGGGSRDNNGEYLCAAFSTLENRKDLPSGVIVLRGITRVTNPADYMYVFLNLEKFIQIDNQFKSKNWTAVWDSGLLLFAVAIP
;
A
#
# COMPACT_ATOMS: atom_id res chain seq x y z
N MET A 1 23.92 47.22 40.09
CA MET A 1 22.55 47.78 40.12
C MET A 1 21.83 47.28 38.87
N LYS A 2 20.92 46.31 39.05
CA LYS A 2 20.14 45.67 37.99
C LYS A 2 19.07 46.65 37.48
N ARG A 3 19.00 46.88 36.16
CA ARG A 3 17.88 47.58 35.53
C ARG A 3 16.85 46.54 35.11
N LEU A 4 15.64 46.68 35.65
CA LEU A 4 14.44 45.94 35.29
C LEU A 4 14.19 46.09 33.78
N PHE A 5 14.16 44.98 33.04
CA PHE A 5 13.44 44.88 31.78
C PHE A 5 11.98 44.54 32.13
N LEU A 6 11.06 45.43 31.76
CA LEU A 6 9.63 45.14 31.73
C LEU A 6 9.38 44.15 30.58
N LEU A 7 9.10 42.89 30.92
CA LEU A 7 8.37 41.97 30.03
C LEU A 7 6.98 42.56 29.82
N SER A 8 6.67 43.01 28.60
CA SER A 8 5.30 43.24 28.16
C SER A 8 4.81 41.94 27.53
N THR A 9 3.91 41.28 28.22
CA THR A 9 3.17 40.08 27.84
C THR A 9 2.33 40.36 26.59
N VAL A 10 2.33 39.43 25.63
CA VAL A 10 1.24 39.32 24.65
C VAL A 10 -0.03 39.11 25.46
N LEU A 11 -0.83 40.15 25.63
CA LEU A 11 -2.03 40.11 26.46
C LEU A 11 -3.21 39.62 25.60
N PHE A 12 -3.18 38.33 25.20
CA PHE A 12 -4.42 37.60 25.07
C PHE A 12 -4.78 37.10 26.47
N LEU A 13 -5.96 37.50 26.97
CA LEU A 13 -6.47 37.08 28.28
C LEU A 13 -6.30 35.56 28.43
N LEU A 14 -5.76 35.15 29.58
CA LEU A 14 -5.50 33.76 29.99
C LEU A 14 -6.69 32.84 29.67
N CYS A 15 -6.69 32.23 28.48
CA CYS A 15 -7.60 31.16 28.11
C CYS A 15 -6.81 29.86 28.24
N SER A 16 -6.89 29.23 29.42
CA SER A 16 -6.74 27.78 29.48
C SER A 16 -7.81 27.20 28.57
N CYS A 17 -7.44 26.45 27.53
CA CYS A 17 -8.38 25.61 26.79
C CYS A 17 -9.05 24.69 27.82
N SER A 18 -10.25 25.02 28.28
CA SER A 18 -11.05 24.08 29.04
C SER A 18 -11.49 23.00 28.06
N ASN A 19 -11.36 21.73 28.44
CA ASN A 19 -11.99 20.62 27.74
C ASN A 19 -13.48 20.94 27.60
N ASP A 20 -13.91 21.25 26.39
CA ASP A 20 -15.29 21.57 26.12
C ASP A 20 -16.08 20.26 26.10
N ASP A 21 -17.02 20.13 27.05
CA ASP A 21 -18.04 19.08 27.07
C ASP A 21 -19.04 19.37 25.93
N GLY A 22 -18.63 19.08 24.69
CA GLY A 22 -19.39 19.41 23.48
C GLY A 22 -19.76 18.21 22.61
N LEU A 23 -21.03 17.78 22.75
CA LEU A 23 -21.84 16.87 21.90
C LEU A 23 -21.53 15.36 21.90
N LYS A 24 -22.53 14.59 22.35
CA LYS A 24 -22.60 13.13 22.22
C LYS A 24 -22.75 12.73 20.74
N PRO A 25 -22.12 11.62 20.29
CA PRO A 25 -22.24 11.16 18.91
C PRO A 25 -23.70 10.83 18.56
N GLY A 26 -24.21 11.39 17.47
CA GLY A 26 -25.50 11.02 16.88
C GLY A 26 -26.63 12.07 16.90
N GLN A 27 -26.36 13.35 17.16
CA GLN A 27 -27.35 14.39 16.81
C GLN A 27 -27.25 14.73 15.32
N PRO A 28 -28.39 14.75 14.60
CA PRO A 28 -28.40 15.16 13.19
C PRO A 28 -27.95 16.61 13.08
N ASP A 29 -27.19 16.91 12.02
CA ASP A 29 -26.84 18.26 11.61
C ASP A 29 -28.11 19.12 11.63
N GLY A 30 -28.15 20.12 12.50
CA GLY A 30 -29.33 20.96 12.66
C GLY A 30 -29.66 21.62 11.33
N GLU A 31 -30.83 21.29 10.76
CA GLU A 31 -31.48 22.03 9.67
C GLU A 31 -31.79 23.46 10.13
N ASN A 32 -30.80 24.34 10.06
CA ASN A 32 -30.95 25.79 10.00
C ASN A 32 -29.67 26.40 9.42
N THR A 33 -29.45 26.14 8.14
CA THR A 33 -28.33 26.73 7.37
C THR A 33 -28.64 28.19 7.04
N ALA A 34 -28.48 29.07 8.03
CA ALA A 34 -27.98 30.40 7.69
C ALA A 34 -26.55 30.20 7.16
N VAL A 35 -26.25 30.64 5.94
CA VAL A 35 -24.89 30.60 5.40
C VAL A 35 -24.06 31.56 6.26
N ILE A 36 -23.29 31.02 7.20
CA ILE A 36 -22.37 31.81 8.03
C ILE A 36 -21.06 31.94 7.23
N PRO A 37 -20.59 33.16 6.92
CA PRO A 37 -19.32 33.34 6.24
C PRO A 37 -18.16 32.78 7.09
N HIS A 38 -17.34 31.94 6.48
CA HIS A 38 -16.15 31.33 7.12
C HIS A 38 -14.86 32.12 6.86
N PHE A 39 -14.30 32.77 7.89
CA PHE A 39 -13.13 33.65 7.74
C PHE A 39 -11.80 32.95 7.95
N TYR A 40 -10.84 33.27 7.07
CA TYR A 40 -9.45 32.83 7.22
C TYR A 40 -8.51 34.03 7.19
N GLY A 41 -7.54 34.07 8.10
CA GLY A 41 -6.54 35.14 8.20
C GLY A 41 -5.13 34.64 8.50
N MET A 42 -4.24 35.56 8.84
CA MET A 42 -2.86 35.31 9.24
C MET A 42 -2.60 35.93 10.62
N ALA A 43 -1.99 35.16 11.52
CA ALA A 43 -1.54 35.68 12.80
C ALA A 43 -0.11 36.24 12.70
N ARG A 44 0.12 37.42 13.29
CA ARG A 44 1.44 38.08 13.35
C ARG A 44 2.00 38.09 14.78
N LEU A 45 3.32 37.94 14.89
CA LEU A 45 4.06 38.19 16.13
C LEU A 45 4.15 39.70 16.41
N GLU A 46 4.32 40.08 17.69
CA GLU A 46 4.49 41.50 18.07
C GLU A 46 5.82 42.11 17.60
N ASN A 47 6.85 41.27 17.39
CA ASN A 47 8.13 41.65 16.75
C ASN A 47 8.45 40.68 15.61
N PRO A 48 7.75 40.79 14.47
CA PRO A 48 7.98 39.89 13.35
C PRO A 48 9.35 40.19 12.72
N ALA A 49 10.00 39.15 12.17
CA ALA A 49 11.11 39.38 11.24
C ALA A 49 10.61 40.25 10.06
N PRO A 50 11.48 41.06 9.40
CA PRO A 50 11.07 41.94 8.32
C PRO A 50 10.23 41.20 7.28
N GLU A 51 8.98 41.62 7.07
CA GLU A 51 8.07 40.91 6.16
C GLU A 51 8.35 41.23 4.70
N THR A 52 8.00 40.32 3.80
CA THR A 52 8.31 40.40 2.36
C THR A 52 7.05 40.11 1.56
N ARG A 53 6.82 40.79 0.42
CA ARG A 53 5.79 40.33 -0.54
C ARG A 53 6.26 39.00 -1.16
N GLY A 54 5.39 38.07 -1.54
CA GLY A 54 5.83 36.75 -2.04
C GLY A 54 4.81 35.66 -1.80
N VAL A 55 4.96 34.52 -2.48
CA VAL A 55 4.13 33.32 -2.21
C VAL A 55 4.74 32.50 -1.07
N ALA A 56 6.02 32.71 -0.76
CA ALA A 56 6.66 32.25 0.47
C ALA A 56 7.64 33.29 1.01
N ASN A 57 7.70 33.41 2.33
CA ASN A 57 8.76 34.15 3.00
C ASN A 57 9.95 33.20 3.23
N VAL A 58 10.97 33.29 2.40
CA VAL A 58 12.16 32.39 2.44
C VAL A 58 12.92 32.49 3.77
N LEU A 59 12.80 33.60 4.49
CA LEU A 59 13.38 33.73 5.85
C LEU A 59 12.57 32.96 6.91
N LYS A 60 11.32 32.61 6.59
CA LYS A 60 10.40 31.87 7.45
C LYS A 60 10.19 30.42 7.00
N THR A 61 10.67 30.02 5.83
CA THR A 61 10.65 28.61 5.44
C THR A 61 11.56 27.79 6.35
N TRP A 62 11.16 26.57 6.67
CA TRP A 62 11.98 25.68 7.46
C TRP A 62 13.23 25.30 6.67
N ASN A 63 14.36 25.14 7.36
CA ASN A 63 15.46 24.43 6.72
C ASN A 63 15.02 22.98 6.45
N ARG A 64 15.55 22.38 5.40
CA ARG A 64 15.11 21.07 4.93
C ARG A 64 15.18 19.98 6.01
N PRO A 65 16.28 19.83 6.78
CA PRO A 65 16.33 18.84 7.87
C PRO A 65 15.22 19.03 8.92
N ILE A 66 14.90 20.27 9.31
CA ILE A 66 13.81 20.54 10.27
C ILE A 66 12.46 20.20 9.65
N ALA A 67 12.26 20.54 8.37
CA ALA A 67 11.03 20.24 7.65
C ALA A 67 10.78 18.72 7.50
N GLU A 68 11.85 17.94 7.43
CA GLU A 68 11.82 16.48 7.27
C GLU A 68 11.74 15.73 8.61
N GLU A 69 12.36 16.25 9.68
CA GLU A 69 12.58 15.47 10.92
C GLU A 69 11.96 16.10 12.18
N SER A 70 11.49 17.34 12.15
CA SER A 70 11.23 18.08 13.39
C SER A 70 9.90 18.82 13.48
N LEU A 71 9.03 18.79 12.46
CA LEU A 71 7.73 19.47 12.52
C LEU A 71 6.72 18.69 13.38
N THR A 72 6.85 18.79 14.70
CA THR A 72 5.93 18.16 15.65
C THR A 72 4.61 18.93 15.74
N VAL A 73 3.50 18.19 15.77
CA VAL A 73 2.13 18.72 15.81
C VAL A 73 1.40 18.11 17.00
N LYS A 74 0.68 18.91 17.78
CA LYS A 74 -0.27 18.41 18.79
C LYS A 74 -1.62 19.11 18.69
N PHE A 75 -2.64 18.46 19.24
CA PHE A 75 -3.97 19.02 19.36
C PHE A 75 -4.19 19.53 20.79
N LEU A 76 -4.63 20.77 20.94
CA LEU A 76 -4.99 21.34 22.24
C LEU A 76 -6.41 20.93 22.67
N ASN A 77 -7.28 20.64 21.70
CA ASN A 77 -8.64 20.15 21.88
C ASN A 77 -9.16 19.50 20.58
N GLY A 78 -10.48 19.38 20.39
CA GLY A 78 -11.11 18.87 19.18
C GLY A 78 -11.55 17.41 19.25
N THR A 79 -12.57 17.07 18.46
CA THR A 79 -13.12 15.70 18.37
C THR A 79 -12.16 14.77 17.63
N GLU A 80 -12.27 13.46 17.86
CA GLU A 80 -11.50 12.45 17.12
C GLU A 80 -11.67 12.61 15.61
N TYR A 81 -12.90 12.89 15.18
CA TYR A 81 -13.21 13.14 13.77
C TYR A 81 -12.45 14.35 13.20
N TYR A 82 -12.38 15.48 13.91
CA TYR A 82 -11.60 16.64 13.45
C TYR A 82 -10.11 16.35 13.41
N ARG A 83 -9.59 15.64 14.42
CA ARG A 83 -8.18 15.26 14.51
C ARG A 83 -7.78 14.37 13.33
N GLU A 84 -8.58 13.36 13.01
CA GLU A 84 -8.33 12.47 11.87
C GLU A 84 -8.44 13.19 10.52
N LEU A 85 -9.38 14.12 10.37
CA LEU A 85 -9.50 14.94 9.16
C LEU A 85 -8.25 15.79 8.92
N VAL A 86 -7.71 16.41 9.98
CA VAL A 86 -6.44 17.16 9.92
C VAL A 86 -5.30 16.22 9.53
N LYS A 87 -5.08 15.13 10.29
CA LYS A 87 -3.99 14.17 10.02
C LYS A 87 -4.03 13.65 8.58
N GLY A 88 -5.20 13.31 8.07
CA GLY A 88 -5.37 12.82 6.70
C GLY A 88 -5.11 13.89 5.63
N THR A 89 -5.54 15.13 5.88
CA THR A 89 -5.42 16.22 4.91
C THR A 89 -4.00 16.79 4.82
N VAL A 90 -3.29 16.87 5.94
CA VAL A 90 -1.90 17.37 5.99
C VAL A 90 -0.96 16.54 5.13
N LYS A 91 -1.21 15.23 4.99
CA LYS A 91 -0.46 14.32 4.12
C LYS A 91 -0.43 14.75 2.65
N GLU A 92 -1.35 15.59 2.18
CA GLU A 92 -1.28 16.11 0.80
C GLU A 92 -0.02 16.95 0.55
N TRP A 93 0.48 17.67 1.55
CA TRP A 93 1.74 18.39 1.46
C TRP A 93 2.94 17.43 1.44
N GLU A 94 2.92 16.43 2.31
CA GLU A 94 3.96 15.39 2.38
C GLU A 94 4.08 14.61 1.07
N LYS A 95 2.96 14.38 0.36
CA LYS A 95 2.95 13.69 -0.94
C LYS A 95 3.67 14.45 -2.06
N VAL A 96 3.90 15.75 -1.93
CA VAL A 96 4.40 16.58 -3.04
C VAL A 96 5.71 17.30 -2.75
N ALA A 97 6.11 17.38 -1.48
CA ALA A 97 7.32 18.09 -1.00
C ALA A 97 8.09 17.27 0.05
N GLY A 98 9.37 17.55 0.21
CA GLY A 98 10.23 16.97 1.26
C GLY A 98 9.92 17.50 2.67
N VAL A 99 8.69 17.30 3.15
CA VAL A 99 8.20 17.75 4.46
C VAL A 99 7.46 16.62 5.16
N LYS A 100 7.49 16.58 6.50
CA LYS A 100 6.78 15.58 7.29
C LYS A 100 6.29 16.15 8.61
N PHE A 101 5.05 15.83 8.97
CA PHE A 101 4.38 16.32 10.17
C PHE A 101 4.20 15.20 11.18
N TYR A 102 4.76 15.40 12.37
CA TYR A 102 4.83 14.38 13.41
C TYR A 102 3.81 14.65 14.50
N PHE A 103 2.66 13.97 14.46
CA PHE A 103 1.63 14.13 15.48
C PHE A 103 2.06 13.45 16.80
N VAL A 104 2.29 14.24 17.84
CA VAL A 104 2.70 13.78 19.19
C VAL A 104 1.50 13.75 20.14
N GLN A 105 1.66 13.14 21.32
CA GLN A 105 0.59 13.09 22.33
C GLN A 105 0.24 14.49 22.85
N ASP A 106 -1.00 14.69 23.30
CA ASP A 106 -1.52 15.99 23.76
C ASP A 106 -0.69 16.58 24.93
N ASN A 107 -0.03 15.74 25.72
CA ASN A 107 0.83 16.11 26.85
C ASN A 107 2.30 16.37 26.48
N GLU A 108 2.70 16.14 25.22
CA GLU A 108 4.05 16.40 24.73
C GLU A 108 4.19 17.83 24.21
N ASP A 109 5.43 18.31 24.13
CA ASP A 109 5.73 19.62 23.56
C ASP A 109 5.80 19.54 22.03
N ALA A 110 5.11 20.46 21.35
CA ALA A 110 5.05 20.49 19.89
C ALA A 110 5.37 21.89 19.34
N LEU A 111 5.99 21.93 18.15
CA LEU A 111 6.19 23.18 17.40
C LEU A 111 4.86 23.76 16.93
N ILE A 112 3.99 22.91 16.40
CA ILE A 112 2.69 23.27 15.84
C ILE A 112 1.61 22.79 16.80
N ARG A 113 0.70 23.70 17.20
CA ARG A 113 -0.33 23.44 18.19
C ARG A 113 -1.67 23.87 17.63
N ILE A 114 -2.54 22.89 17.41
CA ILE A 114 -3.84 23.10 16.76
C ILE A 114 -4.91 23.24 17.82
N GLY A 115 -5.62 24.37 17.80
CA GLY A 115 -6.81 24.60 18.60
C GLY A 115 -8.04 24.79 17.73
N PHE A 116 -9.17 24.25 18.18
CA PHE A 116 -10.49 24.41 17.58
C PHE A 116 -11.34 25.30 18.48
N ASP A 117 -11.81 26.44 17.99
CA ASP A 117 -12.66 27.38 18.76
C ASP A 117 -12.10 27.73 20.17
N CYS A 118 -10.79 27.66 20.33
CA CYS A 118 -10.12 27.85 21.63
C CYS A 118 -9.93 29.33 21.99
N VAL A 119 -10.10 30.23 21.02
CA VAL A 119 -10.13 31.68 21.23
C VAL A 119 -11.59 32.12 21.27
N SER A 120 -12.12 32.31 22.48
CA SER A 120 -13.53 32.65 22.70
C SER A 120 -13.97 33.87 21.89
N GLY A 121 -14.98 33.68 21.04
CA GLY A 121 -15.58 34.75 20.24
C GLY A 121 -14.82 35.12 18.97
N MET A 122 -13.69 34.46 18.67
CA MET A 122 -12.96 34.66 17.43
C MET A 122 -13.65 33.91 16.28
N MET A 123 -13.87 34.60 15.16
CA MET A 123 -14.61 34.08 14.01
C MET A 123 -13.69 33.64 12.87
N SER A 124 -12.39 33.94 12.98
CA SER A 124 -11.38 33.61 11.98
C SER A 124 -10.52 32.40 12.35
N SER A 125 -10.36 31.50 11.38
CA SER A 125 -9.28 30.54 11.32
C SER A 125 -7.97 31.24 10.95
N TRP A 126 -6.84 30.78 11.47
CA TRP A 126 -5.53 31.36 11.18
C TRP A 126 -4.39 30.39 11.48
N ALA A 127 -3.22 30.65 10.91
CA ALA A 127 -1.97 30.03 11.33
C ALA A 127 -0.86 31.07 11.42
N ILE A 128 0.16 30.73 12.21
CA ILE A 128 1.45 31.42 12.23
C ILE A 128 2.27 30.97 11.02
N THR A 129 3.12 31.85 10.48
CA THR A 129 3.88 31.54 9.27
C THR A 129 5.24 30.93 9.58
N GLY A 130 5.48 29.70 9.14
CA GLY A 130 6.83 29.14 9.07
C GLY A 130 7.55 29.03 10.42
N THR A 131 8.84 29.36 10.43
CA THR A 131 9.71 29.30 11.61
C THR A 131 9.30 30.24 12.76
N ASP A 132 8.32 31.14 12.57
CA ASP A 132 7.77 31.94 13.68
C ASP A 132 7.17 31.06 14.79
N HIS A 133 6.76 29.83 14.46
CA HIS A 133 6.38 28.80 15.42
C HIS A 133 7.46 28.53 16.49
N ILE A 134 8.74 28.67 16.15
CA ILE A 134 9.87 28.47 17.09
C ILE A 134 9.81 29.52 18.20
N GLN A 135 9.41 30.75 17.88
CA GLN A 135 9.38 31.86 18.84
C GLN A 135 8.33 31.64 19.93
N LEU A 136 7.30 30.85 19.63
CA LEU A 136 6.23 30.51 20.56
C LEU A 136 6.40 29.12 21.19
N TYR A 137 7.55 28.47 21.04
CA TYR A 137 7.71 27.08 21.49
C TYR A 137 7.48 26.92 22.99
N GLU A 138 7.82 27.89 23.83
CA GLU A 138 7.59 27.82 25.28
C GLU A 138 6.10 27.94 25.66
N GLN A 139 5.23 28.39 24.75
CA GLN A 139 3.79 28.62 24.99
C GLN A 139 2.96 27.39 24.59
N GLN A 140 3.20 26.27 25.26
CA GLN A 140 2.67 24.96 24.88
C GLN A 140 1.14 24.79 25.03
N GLN A 141 0.46 25.75 25.64
CA GLN A 141 -1.01 25.78 25.80
C GLN A 141 -1.69 26.77 24.85
N GLU A 142 -0.91 27.53 24.08
CA GLU A 142 -1.44 28.51 23.13
C GLU A 142 -1.41 27.94 21.71
N PRO A 143 -2.49 28.09 20.93
CA PRO A 143 -2.54 27.63 19.55
C PRO A 143 -1.53 28.39 18.70
N THR A 144 -0.89 27.69 17.75
CA THR A 144 -0.18 28.31 16.62
C THR A 144 -0.96 28.19 15.31
N VAL A 145 -1.96 27.30 15.33
CA VAL A 145 -2.97 27.13 14.30
C VAL A 145 -4.31 27.11 15.01
N HIS A 146 -5.25 27.93 14.54
CA HIS A 146 -6.60 28.01 15.05
C HIS A 146 -7.60 27.74 13.93
N PHE A 147 -8.54 26.85 14.21
CA PHE A 147 -9.69 26.61 13.36
C PHE A 147 -10.96 27.07 14.08
N ALA A 148 -11.67 28.03 13.48
CA ALA A 148 -12.90 28.59 14.04
C ALA A 148 -14.13 28.00 13.34
N GLN A 149 -15.23 27.84 14.07
CA GLN A 149 -16.57 27.55 13.55
C GLN A 149 -16.67 26.27 12.70
N TRP A 150 -15.82 25.27 12.98
CA TRP A 150 -15.81 24.02 12.24
C TRP A 150 -17.09 23.19 12.38
N HIS A 151 -17.86 23.40 13.46
CA HIS A 151 -19.14 22.74 13.68
C HIS A 151 -20.22 23.16 12.67
N SER A 152 -20.06 24.31 11.98
CA SER A 152 -21.05 24.88 11.07
C SER A 152 -20.68 24.78 9.58
N VAL A 153 -19.56 24.14 9.22
CA VAL A 153 -19.05 24.13 7.84
C VAL A 153 -18.86 22.73 7.27
N SER A 154 -18.93 22.61 5.95
CA SER A 154 -18.74 21.35 5.23
C SER A 154 -17.29 20.84 5.31
N ASP A 155 -17.10 19.53 5.11
CA ASP A 155 -15.77 18.91 5.12
C ASP A 155 -14.86 19.46 4.02
N LYS A 156 -15.45 19.94 2.92
CA LYS A 156 -14.72 20.61 1.84
C LYS A 156 -14.06 21.90 2.33
N ILE A 157 -14.76 22.68 3.16
CA ILE A 157 -14.21 23.89 3.79
C ILE A 157 -13.16 23.52 4.81
N LYS A 158 -13.45 22.57 5.71
CA LYS A 158 -12.48 22.08 6.70
C LYS A 158 -11.17 21.63 6.03
N ARG A 159 -11.27 20.89 4.93
CA ARG A 159 -10.11 20.46 4.13
C ARG A 159 -9.35 21.65 3.55
N SER A 160 -10.05 22.64 2.98
CA SER A 160 -9.43 23.88 2.47
C SER A 160 -8.66 24.62 3.56
N ASP A 161 -9.26 24.75 4.74
CA ASP A 161 -8.64 25.35 5.93
C ASP A 161 -7.36 24.65 6.35
N VAL A 162 -7.38 23.31 6.44
CA VAL A 162 -6.20 22.53 6.82
C VAL A 162 -5.08 22.71 5.80
N LEU A 163 -5.38 22.58 4.51
CA LEU A 163 -4.37 22.76 3.47
C LEU A 163 -3.74 24.16 3.52
N ARG A 164 -4.56 25.20 3.70
CA ARG A 164 -4.10 26.59 3.78
C ARG A 164 -3.28 26.85 5.05
N ALA A 165 -3.75 26.39 6.20
CA ALA A 165 -3.03 26.50 7.47
C ALA A 165 -1.68 25.81 7.41
N PHE A 166 -1.62 24.60 6.86
CA PHE A 166 -0.36 23.88 6.74
C PHE A 166 0.55 24.45 5.64
N GLY A 167 -0.01 25.11 4.63
CA GLY A 167 0.76 25.97 3.73
C GLY A 167 1.45 27.11 4.48
N GLN A 168 0.72 27.83 5.34
CA GLN A 168 1.31 28.88 6.20
C GLN A 168 2.33 28.32 7.19
N VAL A 169 2.05 27.17 7.81
CA VAL A 169 3.01 26.45 8.66
C VAL A 169 4.30 26.18 7.90
N LEU A 170 4.24 25.85 6.61
CA LEU A 170 5.41 25.65 5.74
C LEU A 170 6.05 26.96 5.25
N GLY A 171 5.61 28.12 5.72
CA GLY A 171 6.16 29.42 5.35
C GLY A 171 5.58 30.01 4.07
N LEU A 172 4.49 29.43 3.53
CA LEU A 172 3.74 30.04 2.44
C LEU A 172 2.94 31.25 2.94
N GLU A 173 2.87 32.26 2.10
CA GLU A 173 2.04 33.44 2.28
C GLU A 173 0.73 33.25 1.50
N LEU A 174 -0.29 34.04 1.83
CA LEU A 174 -1.54 33.97 1.10
C LEU A 174 -1.38 34.54 -0.32
N GLU A 175 -2.03 33.92 -1.32
CA GLU A 175 -1.76 34.15 -2.76
C GLU A 175 -2.07 35.59 -3.20
N PHE A 176 -2.98 36.26 -2.50
CA PHE A 176 -3.29 37.68 -2.72
C PHE A 176 -2.16 38.64 -2.29
N ARG A 177 -1.09 38.16 -1.64
CA ARG A 177 0.16 38.92 -1.43
C ARG A 177 1.11 38.86 -2.63
N HIS A 178 0.75 38.12 -3.68
CA HIS A 178 1.57 38.00 -4.89
C HIS A 178 1.81 39.39 -5.54
N PRO A 179 3.04 39.77 -5.94
CA PRO A 179 3.31 41.11 -6.47
C PRO A 179 2.56 41.50 -7.75
N ASN A 180 2.22 40.52 -8.59
CA ASN A 180 1.41 40.74 -9.81
C ASN A 180 -0.10 40.77 -9.53
N PHE A 181 -0.50 40.73 -8.27
CA PHE A 181 -1.88 40.87 -7.86
C PHE A 181 -2.22 42.36 -7.67
N THR A 182 -3.10 42.88 -8.54
CA THR A 182 -3.58 44.27 -8.49
C THR A 182 -5.10 44.28 -8.32
N PRO A 183 -5.58 44.22 -7.07
CA PRO A 183 -7.00 44.18 -6.79
C PRO A 183 -7.62 45.59 -6.88
N GLY A 184 -8.20 45.92 -8.03
CA GLY A 184 -8.74 47.27 -8.30
C GLY A 184 -9.89 47.73 -7.39
N TRP A 185 -10.38 46.89 -6.48
CA TRP A 185 -11.44 47.24 -5.53
C TRP A 185 -10.91 47.70 -4.16
N ILE A 186 -9.76 47.18 -3.69
CA ILE A 186 -9.12 47.60 -2.43
C ILE A 186 -8.12 48.71 -2.63
N THR A 187 -7.72 49.06 -3.85
CA THR A 187 -6.71 50.10 -4.06
C THR A 187 -7.33 51.45 -4.37
N ASP A 188 -6.77 52.51 -3.80
CA ASP A 188 -7.04 53.89 -4.20
C ASP A 188 -6.46 54.19 -5.60
N GLU A 189 -6.67 55.40 -6.10
CA GLU A 189 -6.16 55.87 -7.39
C GLU A 189 -4.62 55.80 -7.51
N ASN A 190 -3.91 55.67 -6.38
CA ASN A 190 -2.45 55.59 -6.30
C ASN A 190 -1.94 54.15 -6.12
N GLY A 191 -2.83 53.15 -6.07
CA GLY A 191 -2.47 51.74 -5.87
C GLY A 191 -2.25 51.33 -4.41
N ASN A 192 -2.57 52.18 -3.43
CA ASN A 192 -2.49 51.87 -2.00
C ASN A 192 -3.80 51.30 -1.49
N VAL A 193 -3.80 50.51 -0.42
CA VAL A 193 -5.02 49.96 0.17
C VAL A 193 -5.94 51.08 0.71
N ASP A 194 -7.16 51.18 0.18
CA ASP A 194 -8.23 52.08 0.58
C ASP A 194 -9.01 51.49 1.77
N GLU A 195 -8.46 51.67 2.96
CA GLU A 195 -9.06 51.21 4.22
C GLU A 195 -10.49 51.74 4.41
N THR A 196 -10.80 52.96 3.92
CA THR A 196 -12.12 53.58 4.09
C THR A 196 -13.19 52.81 3.33
N LYS A 197 -12.92 52.53 2.04
CA LYS A 197 -13.83 51.76 1.20
C LYS A 197 -14.03 50.33 1.68
N ILE A 198 -12.96 49.69 2.16
CA ILE A 198 -13.02 48.34 2.75
C ILE A 198 -13.87 48.34 4.02
N ARG A 199 -13.70 49.36 4.87
CA ARG A 199 -14.45 49.50 6.12
C ARG A 199 -15.94 49.75 5.87
N GLU A 200 -16.28 50.51 4.84
CA GLU A 200 -17.67 50.73 4.43
C GLU A 200 -18.33 49.45 3.91
N TYR A 201 -17.63 48.70 3.05
CA TYR A 201 -18.10 47.39 2.60
C TYR A 201 -18.27 46.42 3.78
N TRP A 202 -17.28 46.32 4.66
CA TRP A 202 -17.35 45.46 5.85
C TRP A 202 -18.56 45.82 6.73
N LYS A 203 -18.77 47.10 7.05
CA LYS A 203 -19.94 47.53 7.85
C LYS A 203 -21.26 47.12 7.23
N LYS A 204 -21.34 47.10 5.90
CA LYS A 204 -22.56 46.81 5.15
C LYS A 204 -22.83 45.31 5.02
N GLU A 205 -21.79 44.50 4.80
CA GLU A 205 -21.95 43.10 4.39
C GLU A 205 -21.47 42.08 5.44
N LEU A 206 -20.58 42.49 6.35
CA LEU A 206 -19.82 41.59 7.24
C LEU A 206 -19.87 41.97 8.73
N GLY A 207 -20.39 43.15 9.06
CA GLY A 207 -20.32 43.74 10.40
C GLY A 207 -21.02 42.95 11.50
N ASP A 208 -22.01 42.12 11.13
CA ASP A 208 -22.74 41.25 12.04
C ASP A 208 -22.03 39.91 12.29
N TYR A 209 -20.98 39.58 11.51
CA TYR A 209 -20.32 38.27 11.51
C TYR A 209 -18.89 38.29 12.06
N ILE A 210 -18.11 39.32 11.78
CA ILE A 210 -16.72 39.46 12.28
C ILE A 210 -16.48 40.90 12.66
N THR A 211 -15.79 41.18 13.77
CA THR A 211 -15.50 42.56 14.17
C THR A 211 -14.50 43.23 13.23
N TRP A 212 -14.59 44.57 13.09
CA TRP A 212 -13.64 45.32 12.26
C TRP A 212 -12.21 45.15 12.75
N GLU A 213 -12.00 45.14 14.06
CA GLU A 213 -10.66 45.01 14.65
C GLU A 213 -10.07 43.62 14.37
N GLU A 214 -10.87 42.56 14.43
CA GLU A 214 -10.43 41.21 14.07
C GLU A 214 -10.12 41.12 12.57
N LEU A 215 -11.03 41.56 11.70
CA LEU A 215 -10.80 41.56 10.25
C LEU A 215 -9.56 42.39 9.89
N LYS A 216 -9.42 43.58 10.47
CA LYS A 216 -8.30 44.46 10.22
C LYS A 216 -7.00 43.78 10.64
N LYS A 217 -6.93 43.26 11.87
CA LYS A 217 -5.72 42.62 12.40
C LYS A 217 -5.32 41.34 11.65
N MET A 218 -6.29 40.48 11.33
CA MET A 218 -6.03 39.14 10.79
C MET A 218 -5.94 39.11 9.26
N VAL A 219 -6.45 40.14 8.58
CA VAL A 219 -6.53 40.16 7.12
C VAL A 219 -5.91 41.43 6.54
N LEU A 220 -6.31 42.62 7.01
CA LEU A 220 -5.91 43.88 6.36
C LEU A 220 -4.49 44.33 6.71
N ASP A 221 -4.12 44.33 7.98
CA ASP A 221 -2.77 44.70 8.43
C ASP A 221 -1.71 43.82 7.75
N PRO A 222 -1.90 42.48 7.61
CA PRO A 222 -1.10 41.61 6.74
C PRO A 222 -0.86 42.12 5.31
N LEU A 223 -1.81 42.84 4.72
CA LEU A 223 -1.72 43.36 3.35
C LEU A 223 -0.86 44.64 3.22
N LEU A 224 -0.77 45.42 4.31
CA LEU A 224 -0.22 46.78 4.29
C LEU A 224 1.31 46.85 4.38
N ASP A 225 1.98 45.74 4.66
CA ASP A 225 3.44 45.71 4.85
C ASP A 225 4.19 45.44 3.53
N HIS A 226 5.18 46.28 3.21
CA HIS A 226 5.94 46.26 1.96
C HIS A 226 7.43 46.02 2.25
N ALA A 227 7.96 44.83 1.94
CA ALA A 227 9.42 44.68 1.76
C ALA A 227 9.84 43.64 0.70
N PHE A 228 11.14 43.65 0.41
CA PHE A 228 11.76 43.63 -0.92
C PHE A 228 12.52 42.35 -1.30
N LEU A 229 12.39 41.23 -0.57
CA LEU A 229 13.14 39.97 -0.86
C LEU A 229 12.20 38.76 -0.92
N ILE A 230 12.06 38.16 -2.11
CA ILE A 230 10.89 37.35 -2.43
C ILE A 230 11.28 36.07 -3.18
N SER A 231 10.78 34.91 -2.75
CA SER A 231 10.50 33.80 -3.67
C SER A 231 9.04 33.89 -4.11
N LYS A 232 8.82 34.05 -5.41
CA LYS A 232 7.49 34.18 -6.01
C LYS A 232 7.38 33.27 -7.21
N THR A 233 6.16 32.85 -7.48
CA THR A 233 5.80 32.34 -8.80
C THR A 233 5.89 33.47 -9.83
N ASN A 234 5.96 33.11 -11.12
CA ASN A 234 6.03 34.11 -12.19
C ASN A 234 4.68 34.86 -12.38
N SER A 235 3.59 34.27 -11.91
CA SER A 235 2.22 34.78 -12.08
C SER A 235 1.33 34.31 -10.94
N TYR A 236 0.37 35.15 -10.57
CA TYR A 236 -0.73 34.84 -9.66
C TYR A 236 -1.45 33.54 -10.05
N ASP A 237 -1.78 32.71 -9.07
CA ASP A 237 -2.51 31.45 -9.21
C ASP A 237 -3.91 31.51 -8.56
N ALA A 238 -4.94 31.76 -9.36
CA ALA A 238 -6.33 31.81 -8.87
C ALA A 238 -6.84 30.48 -8.28
N GLU A 239 -6.22 29.35 -8.66
CA GLU A 239 -6.61 28.02 -8.17
C GLU A 239 -5.82 27.58 -6.93
N SER A 240 -4.88 28.42 -6.44
CA SER A 240 -4.10 28.09 -5.26
C SER A 240 -4.98 27.93 -4.02
N VAL A 241 -4.67 26.93 -3.19
CA VAL A 241 -5.30 26.79 -1.87
C VAL A 241 -4.98 27.96 -0.95
N MET A 242 -3.91 28.71 -1.24
CA MET A 242 -3.49 29.91 -0.51
C MET A 242 -4.30 31.16 -0.88
N THR A 243 -5.23 31.07 -1.84
CA THR A 243 -6.17 32.15 -2.15
C THR A 243 -7.13 32.42 -0.99
N TRP A 244 -7.48 33.69 -0.79
CA TRP A 244 -8.47 34.07 0.22
C TRP A 244 -9.86 33.65 -0.22
N PRO A 245 -10.65 32.96 0.61
CA PRO A 245 -11.98 32.46 0.24
C PRO A 245 -12.97 33.56 -0.22
N PHE A 246 -12.76 34.83 0.13
CA PHE A 246 -13.70 35.91 -0.17
C PHE A 246 -13.22 36.93 -1.19
N TYR A 247 -12.03 36.76 -1.76
CA TYR A 247 -11.41 37.82 -2.56
C TYR A 247 -12.24 38.20 -3.80
N GLU A 248 -12.69 37.22 -4.58
CA GLU A 248 -13.45 37.49 -5.82
C GLU A 248 -14.83 38.09 -5.53
N MET A 249 -15.43 37.69 -4.41
CA MET A 249 -16.77 38.14 -3.98
C MET A 249 -16.76 39.64 -3.65
N ILE A 250 -15.73 40.08 -2.93
CA ILE A 250 -15.59 41.50 -2.61
C ILE A 250 -15.16 42.30 -3.84
N ALA A 251 -14.34 41.73 -4.74
CA ALA A 251 -13.97 42.35 -6.01
C ALA A 251 -15.15 42.63 -6.93
N GLN A 252 -16.17 41.77 -6.88
CA GLN A 252 -17.37 41.88 -7.70
C GLN A 252 -18.55 42.54 -6.96
N ASN A 253 -18.34 43.00 -5.72
CA ASN A 253 -19.36 43.60 -4.86
C ASN A 253 -20.61 42.69 -4.68
N ILE A 254 -20.38 41.38 -4.60
CA ILE A 254 -21.43 40.37 -4.42
C ILE A 254 -21.71 40.21 -2.90
N PRO A 255 -22.97 40.22 -2.46
CA PRO A 255 -23.32 39.88 -1.07
C PRO A 255 -22.89 38.45 -0.73
N LEU A 256 -22.22 38.25 0.41
CA LEU A 256 -21.60 36.95 0.72
C LEU A 256 -22.59 35.78 0.89
N ILE A 257 -23.86 36.10 1.18
CA ILE A 257 -24.91 35.12 1.49
C ILE A 257 -25.53 34.51 0.20
N GLU A 258 -25.31 35.11 -0.97
CA GLU A 258 -25.99 34.73 -2.23
C GLU A 258 -25.19 33.77 -3.14
N TYR A 259 -23.95 33.40 -2.77
CA TYR A 259 -23.04 32.64 -3.63
C TYR A 259 -22.91 31.16 -3.23
N LYS A 260 -22.76 30.26 -4.22
CA LYS A 260 -22.41 28.85 -4.00
C LYS A 260 -20.91 28.72 -3.68
N GLU A 261 -20.58 28.30 -2.47
CA GLU A 261 -19.22 28.16 -1.91
C GLU A 261 -18.17 27.62 -2.91
N ASP A 262 -17.23 28.49 -3.34
CA ASP A 262 -16.03 28.09 -4.09
C ASP A 262 -14.80 27.99 -3.16
N CYS A 263 -14.76 26.92 -2.35
CA CYS A 263 -13.56 26.58 -1.59
C CYS A 263 -12.61 25.68 -2.41
N LYS A 264 -11.33 26.07 -2.47
CA LYS A 264 -10.26 25.24 -3.06
C LYS A 264 -9.84 24.18 -2.04
N SER A 265 -10.26 22.94 -2.25
CA SER A 265 -10.04 21.81 -1.32
C SER A 265 -8.92 20.85 -1.77
N GLU A 266 -8.17 21.24 -2.80
CA GLU A 266 -7.06 20.48 -3.37
C GLU A 266 -5.90 21.42 -3.68
N LEU A 267 -4.67 20.89 -3.63
CA LEU A 267 -3.48 21.63 -4.04
C LEU A 267 -3.48 21.83 -5.56
N SER A 268 -3.31 23.08 -6.00
CA SER A 268 -3.18 23.41 -7.41
C SER A 268 -1.90 22.79 -8.00
N VAL A 269 -1.80 22.73 -9.33
CA VAL A 269 -0.55 22.30 -10.00
C VAL A 269 0.63 23.18 -9.55
N ARG A 270 0.41 24.49 -9.40
CA ARG A 270 1.45 25.44 -9.02
C ARG A 270 1.78 25.37 -7.54
N ASP A 271 0.80 25.09 -6.66
CA ASP A 271 1.06 24.83 -5.23
C ASP A 271 2.07 23.69 -5.09
N LYS A 272 1.83 22.58 -5.82
CA LYS A 272 2.68 21.38 -5.82
C LYS A 272 4.08 21.65 -6.38
N GLU A 273 4.18 22.38 -7.49
CA GLU A 273 5.47 22.75 -8.08
C GLU A 273 6.26 23.70 -7.17
N PHE A 274 5.61 24.70 -6.60
CA PHE A 274 6.26 25.71 -5.78
C PHE A 274 6.77 25.15 -4.46
N ILE A 275 5.96 24.36 -3.75
CA ILE A 275 6.41 23.76 -2.48
C ILE A 275 7.55 22.75 -2.69
N ARG A 276 7.54 22.03 -3.83
CA ARG A 276 8.63 21.14 -4.24
C ARG A 276 9.91 21.92 -4.54
N ASN A 277 9.82 23.13 -5.10
CA ASN A 277 10.99 23.97 -5.31
C ASN A 277 11.61 24.45 -3.98
N ILE A 278 10.79 24.63 -2.94
CA ILE A 278 11.27 25.06 -1.61
C ILE A 278 11.88 23.88 -0.84
N TYR A 279 11.17 22.76 -0.74
CA TYR A 279 11.53 21.65 0.15
C TYR A 279 12.13 20.43 -0.57
N GLY A 280 12.24 20.47 -1.90
CA GLY A 280 12.66 19.33 -2.71
C GLY A 280 11.50 18.35 -3.01
N PRO A 281 11.76 17.28 -3.78
CA PRO A 281 10.78 16.25 -4.06
C PRO A 281 10.29 15.60 -2.76
N THR A 282 9.04 15.11 -2.81
CA THR A 282 8.47 14.15 -1.86
C THR A 282 9.53 13.18 -1.39
N LEU A 283 9.54 12.88 -0.09
CA LEU A 283 10.45 11.91 0.54
C LEU A 283 10.27 10.52 -0.13
N GLY A 284 10.93 10.34 -1.26
CA GLY A 284 11.33 9.09 -1.89
C GLY A 284 12.82 8.81 -1.67
N LYS A 285 13.47 9.62 -0.81
CA LYS A 285 14.79 9.33 -0.25
C LYS A 285 14.61 8.38 0.92
N TRP A 286 15.47 7.37 0.97
CA TRP A 286 15.66 6.46 2.09
C TRP A 286 15.84 7.27 3.39
N ASP A 287 14.84 7.20 4.28
CA ASP A 287 14.98 7.59 5.69
C ASP A 287 15.92 6.58 6.38
N PRO A 288 16.60 6.92 7.49
CA PRO A 288 17.51 6.00 8.16
C PRO A 288 16.84 4.65 8.47
N ASP A 289 17.64 3.58 8.52
CA ASP A 289 17.19 2.17 8.72
C ASP A 289 16.24 1.98 9.92
N ASP A 290 16.12 2.95 10.84
CA ASP A 290 15.25 2.90 12.01
C ASP A 290 13.76 3.15 11.73
N LYS A 291 13.38 3.63 10.53
CA LYS A 291 11.97 3.88 10.17
C LYS A 291 11.30 2.73 9.40
N TYR A 292 12.04 1.69 9.05
CA TYR A 292 11.55 0.62 8.20
C TYR A 292 11.73 -0.74 8.86
N LEU A 293 10.61 -1.46 9.01
CA LEU A 293 10.65 -2.85 9.39
C LEU A 293 10.62 -3.72 8.12
N LYS A 294 11.78 -4.28 7.76
CA LYS A 294 11.97 -5.09 6.55
C LYS A 294 11.13 -6.38 6.65
N LEU A 295 10.28 -6.62 5.65
CA LEU A 295 9.33 -7.74 5.61
C LEU A 295 9.73 -8.79 4.56
N ILE A 296 10.11 -8.35 3.37
CA ILE A 296 10.59 -9.20 2.28
C ILE A 296 11.78 -8.51 1.64
N GLU A 297 12.81 -9.28 1.35
CA GLU A 297 13.97 -8.81 0.60
C GLU A 297 14.28 -9.81 -0.51
N PHE A 298 14.68 -9.32 -1.68
CA PHE A 298 15.16 -10.17 -2.76
C PHE A 298 16.05 -9.36 -3.70
N ASP A 299 16.91 -10.05 -4.43
CA ASP A 299 17.71 -9.42 -5.48
C ASP A 299 16.97 -9.53 -6.81
N TYR A 300 17.12 -8.52 -7.65
CA TYR A 300 16.55 -8.51 -8.99
C TYR A 300 17.56 -8.00 -10.01
N THR A 301 17.75 -8.76 -11.09
CA THR A 301 18.55 -8.37 -12.24
C THR A 301 17.66 -8.21 -13.46
N GLY A 302 17.36 -6.96 -13.82
CA GLY A 302 16.48 -6.61 -14.92
C GLY A 302 16.29 -5.09 -14.96
N THR A 303 15.34 -4.59 -15.73
CA THR A 303 15.08 -3.15 -15.80
C THR A 303 13.82 -2.75 -15.04
N THR A 304 12.80 -3.60 -15.00
CA THR A 304 11.48 -3.21 -14.52
C THR A 304 10.85 -4.34 -13.70
N PRO A 305 11.17 -4.47 -12.40
CA PRO A 305 10.44 -5.37 -11.54
C PRO A 305 8.97 -4.95 -11.44
N GLU A 306 8.07 -5.93 -11.36
CA GLU A 306 6.66 -5.73 -11.11
C GLU A 306 6.14 -6.79 -10.15
N PHE A 307 5.50 -6.36 -9.06
CA PHE A 307 4.83 -7.24 -8.12
C PHE A 307 3.63 -6.55 -7.49
N THR A 308 2.70 -7.35 -6.99
CA THR A 308 1.49 -6.87 -6.36
C THR A 308 1.51 -7.20 -4.87
N LEU A 309 1.15 -6.21 -4.05
CA LEU A 309 1.10 -6.31 -2.60
C LEU A 309 -0.33 -6.11 -2.11
N THR A 310 -0.72 -6.86 -1.09
CA THR A 310 -1.92 -6.58 -0.30
C THR A 310 -1.50 -6.26 1.12
N THR A 311 -1.94 -5.10 1.65
CA THR A 311 -1.44 -4.55 2.91
C THR A 311 -2.54 -3.94 3.77
N THR A 312 -2.31 -3.89 5.09
CA THR A 312 -3.17 -3.24 6.09
C THR A 312 -2.49 -2.03 6.74
N LYS A 313 -1.25 -1.70 6.34
CA LYS A 313 -0.46 -0.59 6.86
C LYS A 313 0.25 0.13 5.71
N ASN A 314 0.95 1.22 6.03
CA ASN A 314 1.77 1.92 5.04
C ASN A 314 3.02 1.07 4.72
N ILE A 315 3.33 0.92 3.44
CA ILE A 315 4.45 0.10 2.95
C ILE A 315 5.43 0.97 2.19
N ALA A 316 6.72 0.73 2.38
CA ALA A 316 7.76 1.24 1.51
C ALA A 316 8.33 0.11 0.66
N VAL A 317 8.62 0.42 -0.60
CA VAL A 317 9.46 -0.41 -1.45
C VAL A 317 10.75 0.36 -1.70
N ILE A 318 11.85 -0.14 -1.16
CA ILE A 318 13.19 0.37 -1.41
C ILE A 318 13.73 -0.43 -2.59
N TRP A 319 13.93 0.25 -3.71
CA TRP A 319 14.34 -0.34 -4.98
C TRP A 319 15.86 -0.52 -5.07
N ASP A 320 16.60 0.47 -4.56
CA ASP A 320 18.06 0.46 -4.47
C ASP A 320 18.48 1.33 -3.28
N GLN A 321 19.02 0.72 -2.23
CA GLN A 321 19.43 1.43 -1.02
C GLN A 321 20.64 2.35 -1.27
N ASP A 322 21.58 1.95 -2.13
CA ASP A 322 22.78 2.72 -2.43
C ASP A 322 22.46 3.96 -3.28
N ALA A 323 21.47 3.83 -4.18
CA ALA A 323 20.96 4.93 -4.98
C ALA A 323 19.89 5.79 -4.26
N GLU A 324 19.56 5.46 -3.02
CA GLU A 324 18.47 6.07 -2.25
C GLU A 324 17.11 6.07 -3.00
N GLU A 325 16.85 5.04 -3.80
CA GLU A 325 15.63 4.93 -4.60
C GLU A 325 14.55 4.15 -3.83
N ALA A 326 13.48 4.83 -3.42
CA ALA A 326 12.35 4.21 -2.73
C ALA A 326 11.00 4.80 -3.17
N THR A 327 9.94 4.02 -2.97
CA THR A 327 8.55 4.45 -3.17
C THR A 327 7.72 4.10 -1.94
N ASN A 328 7.07 5.12 -1.37
CA ASN A 328 6.18 4.97 -0.22
C ASN A 328 4.72 4.84 -0.69
N TYR A 329 4.07 3.77 -0.26
CA TYR A 329 2.67 3.45 -0.55
C TYR A 329 1.85 3.66 0.73
N TYR A 330 1.16 4.79 0.80
CA TYR A 330 0.27 5.13 1.90
C TYR A 330 -1.13 4.58 1.66
N LEU A 331 -1.77 4.10 2.72
CA LEU A 331 -3.17 3.70 2.66
C LEU A 331 -4.06 4.89 2.30
N PRO A 332 -5.07 4.71 1.43
CA PRO A 332 -6.05 5.76 1.15
C PRO A 332 -6.87 6.10 2.41
N VAL A 333 -7.31 7.36 2.49
CA VAL A 333 -8.20 7.82 3.56
C VAL A 333 -9.52 7.04 3.47
N ASN A 334 -10.03 6.52 4.60
CA ASN A 334 -11.28 5.75 4.73
C ASN A 334 -11.24 4.26 4.30
N VAL A 335 -10.07 3.64 4.18
CA VAL A 335 -9.97 2.19 3.96
C VAL A 335 -9.82 1.47 5.30
N SER A 336 -10.82 0.67 5.71
CA SER A 336 -10.80 -0.17 6.91
C SER A 336 -10.40 -1.63 6.64
N SER A 337 -10.14 -1.98 5.38
CA SER A 337 -9.80 -3.32 4.90
C SER A 337 -8.41 -3.37 4.26
N ALA A 338 -7.95 -4.57 3.89
CA ALA A 338 -6.67 -4.72 3.21
C ALA A 338 -6.68 -4.04 1.83
N TYR A 339 -5.69 -3.20 1.56
CA TYR A 339 -5.51 -2.45 0.32
C TYR A 339 -4.53 -3.17 -0.61
N LYS A 340 -4.91 -3.32 -1.88
CA LYS A 340 -4.10 -3.99 -2.92
C LYS A 340 -3.56 -2.98 -3.92
N PHE A 341 -2.27 -3.03 -4.19
CA PHE A 341 -1.61 -2.19 -5.20
C PHE A 341 -0.48 -2.93 -5.91
N THR A 342 -0.16 -2.50 -7.13
CA THR A 342 1.00 -2.98 -7.90
C THR A 342 2.15 -2.00 -7.73
N ALA A 343 3.30 -2.53 -7.34
CA ALA A 343 4.55 -1.79 -7.27
C ALA A 343 5.40 -2.12 -8.50
N THR A 344 5.94 -1.07 -9.12
CA THR A 344 6.88 -1.17 -10.23
C THR A 344 7.83 0.02 -10.20
N HIS A 345 9.04 -0.20 -10.69
CA HIS A 345 10.08 0.82 -10.82
C HIS A 345 10.92 0.50 -12.05
N THR A 346 11.49 1.50 -12.70
CA THR A 346 12.36 1.29 -13.86
C THR A 346 13.77 1.76 -13.52
N PHE A 347 14.70 0.81 -13.40
CA PHE A 347 16.10 1.08 -13.16
C PHE A 347 16.77 1.66 -14.42
N ALA A 348 17.67 2.61 -14.22
CA ALA A 348 18.43 3.22 -15.32
C ALA A 348 19.45 2.23 -15.94
N GLU A 349 19.97 1.30 -15.14
CA GLU A 349 20.96 0.30 -15.55
C GLU A 349 20.47 -1.09 -15.19
N SER A 350 20.70 -2.06 -16.06
CA SER A 350 20.40 -3.48 -15.76
C SER A 350 21.56 -4.09 -14.99
N LYS A 351 21.63 -3.78 -13.69
CA LYS A 351 22.52 -4.44 -12.72
C LYS A 351 21.67 -5.20 -11.69
N LYS A 352 22.34 -5.86 -10.76
CA LYS A 352 21.68 -6.49 -9.61
C LYS A 352 21.28 -5.41 -8.60
N HIS A 353 20.01 -5.35 -8.24
CA HIS A 353 19.46 -4.45 -7.22
C HIS A 353 18.86 -5.26 -6.07
N ARG A 354 19.09 -4.80 -4.83
CA ARG A 354 18.47 -5.38 -3.63
C ARG A 354 17.15 -4.65 -3.38
N ILE A 355 16.04 -5.32 -3.66
CA ILE A 355 14.69 -4.80 -3.42
C ILE A 355 14.26 -5.19 -2.01
N ILE A 356 13.79 -4.21 -1.23
CA ILE A 356 13.32 -4.40 0.14
C ILE A 356 11.88 -3.87 0.24
N ILE A 357 10.97 -4.72 0.70
CA ILE A 357 9.59 -4.36 1.03
C ILE A 357 9.52 -4.24 2.55
N ALA A 358 9.11 -3.07 3.06
CA ALA A 358 9.11 -2.77 4.48
C ALA A 358 7.81 -2.11 4.96
N GLU A 359 7.44 -2.34 6.21
CA GLU A 359 6.44 -1.51 6.91
C GLU A 359 7.06 -0.15 7.24
N ILE A 360 6.32 0.92 6.96
CA ILE A 360 6.68 2.28 7.38
C ILE A 360 6.28 2.44 8.85
N LEU A 361 7.26 2.66 9.72
CA LEU A 361 7.04 2.85 11.15
C LEU A 361 6.66 4.30 11.45
N ASP A 362 5.87 4.47 12.52
CA ASP A 362 5.53 5.79 13.04
C ASP A 362 6.77 6.45 13.67
N TRP A 363 6.72 7.77 13.78
CA TRP A 363 7.84 8.55 14.31
C TRP A 363 8.18 8.18 15.74
N ARG A 364 9.47 7.90 16.00
CA ARG A 364 10.00 7.42 17.29
C ARG A 364 9.39 6.11 17.78
N GLN A 365 8.65 5.40 16.92
CA GLN A 365 8.19 4.06 17.24
C GLN A 365 9.41 3.15 17.41
N GLU A 366 9.49 2.42 18.51
CA GLU A 366 10.48 1.35 18.64
C GLU A 366 10.21 0.30 17.56
N ILE A 367 11.28 -0.16 16.88
CA ILE A 367 11.18 -1.18 15.83
C ILE A 367 10.51 -2.41 16.44
N PRO A 368 9.29 -2.77 16.00
CA PRO A 368 8.57 -3.86 16.64
C PRO A 368 9.20 -5.20 16.25
N THR A 369 9.07 -6.19 17.12
CA THR A 369 9.58 -7.55 16.87
C THR A 369 8.70 -8.33 15.87
N GLU A 370 7.48 -7.86 15.63
CA GLU A 370 6.50 -8.49 14.73
C GLU A 370 5.73 -7.43 13.93
N SER A 371 5.21 -7.82 12.77
CA SER A 371 4.42 -7.00 11.86
C SER A 371 3.11 -7.71 11.48
N THR A 372 2.10 -6.93 11.14
CA THR A 372 0.87 -7.40 10.48
C THR A 372 0.62 -6.66 9.16
N ALA A 373 1.63 -5.98 8.63
CA ALA A 373 1.48 -5.02 7.56
C ALA A 373 1.14 -5.66 6.21
N LEU A 374 1.74 -6.81 5.87
CA LEU A 374 1.65 -7.39 4.54
C LEU A 374 0.89 -8.73 4.59
N THR A 375 -0.21 -8.83 3.85
CA THR A 375 -1.06 -10.03 3.82
C THR A 375 -0.87 -10.90 2.59
N ALA A 376 -0.44 -10.33 1.47
CA ALA A 376 -0.12 -11.10 0.27
C ALA A 376 1.03 -10.49 -0.53
N PHE A 377 1.87 -11.35 -1.09
CA PHE A 377 2.96 -11.00 -2.01
C PHE A 377 2.82 -11.80 -3.31
N ASP A 378 2.73 -11.10 -4.44
CA ASP A 378 2.51 -11.69 -5.75
C ASP A 378 3.50 -11.13 -6.78
N LEU A 379 4.60 -11.84 -7.00
CA LEU A 379 5.57 -11.53 -8.05
C LEU A 379 5.11 -12.15 -9.36
N THR A 380 4.55 -11.32 -10.24
CA THR A 380 3.94 -11.72 -11.51
C THR A 380 4.98 -12.01 -12.60
N HIS A 381 6.16 -11.40 -12.51
CA HIS A 381 7.28 -11.59 -13.43
C HIS A 381 8.65 -11.52 -12.71
N GLY A 382 9.21 -12.68 -12.42
CA GLY A 382 10.42 -12.85 -11.60
C GLY A 382 11.67 -13.28 -12.38
N VAL A 383 11.72 -13.08 -13.69
CA VAL A 383 12.94 -13.33 -14.49
C VAL A 383 14.08 -12.48 -13.92
N GLY A 384 15.19 -13.10 -13.55
CA GLY A 384 16.34 -12.44 -12.91
C GLY A 384 16.19 -12.19 -11.40
N ALA A 385 15.10 -12.63 -10.76
CA ALA A 385 14.94 -12.55 -9.31
C ALA A 385 15.67 -13.69 -8.59
N GLU A 386 16.25 -13.39 -7.42
CA GLU A 386 17.04 -14.34 -6.61
C GLU A 386 17.13 -13.90 -5.13
N ASN A 387 17.75 -14.71 -4.28
CA ASN A 387 18.06 -14.42 -2.88
C ASN A 387 16.86 -13.89 -2.06
N PHE A 388 15.71 -14.55 -2.20
CA PHE A 388 14.51 -14.19 -1.46
C PHE A 388 14.67 -14.51 0.03
N ASP A 389 14.39 -13.51 0.85
CA ASP A 389 14.34 -13.57 2.30
C ASP A 389 13.01 -12.97 2.77
N ILE A 390 12.05 -13.85 3.06
CA ILE A 390 10.70 -13.49 3.50
C ILE A 390 10.70 -13.60 5.02
N LYS A 391 10.57 -12.51 5.77
CA LYS A 391 10.78 -12.55 7.22
C LYS A 391 9.59 -13.15 7.97
N LEU A 392 9.87 -14.08 8.89
CA LEU A 392 8.88 -14.69 9.82
C LEU A 392 8.25 -13.70 10.80
N LEU A 393 8.80 -12.49 10.93
CA LEU A 393 8.26 -11.45 11.80
C LEU A 393 6.90 -10.94 11.31
N ASN A 394 6.58 -11.11 10.02
CA ASN A 394 5.26 -10.75 9.51
C ASN A 394 4.25 -11.86 9.81
N LYS A 395 3.34 -11.57 10.74
CA LYS A 395 2.31 -12.49 11.24
C LYS A 395 1.00 -12.40 10.48
N ALA A 396 0.90 -11.61 9.41
CA ALA A 396 -0.32 -11.51 8.61
C ALA A 396 -0.19 -12.06 7.18
N LEU A 397 0.99 -12.57 6.79
CA LEU A 397 1.24 -13.05 5.44
C LEU A 397 0.49 -14.37 5.16
N GLU A 398 -0.59 -14.29 4.38
CA GLU A 398 -1.48 -15.41 4.07
C GLU A 398 -1.20 -16.03 2.69
N SER A 399 -0.70 -15.26 1.72
CA SER A 399 -0.51 -15.75 0.35
C SER A 399 0.83 -15.28 -0.24
N ILE A 400 1.56 -16.21 -0.82
CA ILE A 400 2.82 -15.95 -1.52
C ILE A 400 2.74 -16.59 -2.91
N ARG A 401 2.95 -15.79 -3.95
CA ARG A 401 3.12 -16.28 -5.32
C ARG A 401 4.39 -15.70 -5.94
N ILE A 402 5.23 -16.59 -6.47
CA ILE A 402 6.47 -16.26 -7.16
C ILE A 402 6.42 -16.92 -8.54
N ILE A 403 6.33 -16.11 -9.59
CA ILE A 403 6.38 -16.55 -10.99
C ILE A 403 7.74 -16.17 -11.55
N GLY A 404 8.68 -17.12 -11.58
CA GLY A 404 10.04 -16.90 -12.04
C GLY A 404 10.18 -16.83 -13.56
N GLY A 405 10.20 -17.99 -14.22
CA GLY A 405 10.42 -18.14 -15.66
C GLY A 405 11.85 -18.59 -16.01
N GLU A 406 12.16 -18.65 -17.30
CA GLU A 406 13.41 -19.27 -17.82
C GLU A 406 14.71 -18.64 -17.29
N GLY A 407 14.67 -17.37 -16.85
CA GLY A 407 15.82 -16.67 -16.25
C GLY A 407 15.75 -16.51 -14.73
N PHE A 408 14.88 -17.23 -14.03
CA PHE A 408 14.88 -17.26 -12.56
C PHE A 408 16.16 -17.90 -12.03
N ILE A 409 16.74 -17.39 -10.95
CA ILE A 409 17.92 -18.02 -10.35
C ILE A 409 17.46 -19.01 -9.27
N SER A 410 17.78 -20.29 -9.48
CA SER A 410 17.37 -21.35 -8.57
C SER A 410 17.91 -21.16 -7.15
N GLN A 411 17.06 -21.41 -6.16
CA GLN A 411 17.40 -21.23 -4.75
C GLN A 411 16.63 -22.20 -3.84
N GLU A 412 16.93 -22.15 -2.55
CA GLU A 412 16.18 -22.90 -1.54
C GLU A 412 15.18 -21.99 -0.85
N PHE A 413 13.90 -22.35 -0.92
CA PHE A 413 12.83 -21.73 -0.17
C PHE A 413 12.59 -22.52 1.12
N ASN A 414 12.74 -21.85 2.27
CA ASN A 414 12.46 -22.46 3.56
C ASN A 414 11.30 -21.75 4.25
N PHE A 415 10.15 -22.41 4.26
CA PHE A 415 8.94 -21.96 4.94
C PHE A 415 8.72 -22.69 6.27
N THR A 416 9.72 -22.68 7.15
CA THR A 416 9.56 -23.25 8.50
C THR A 416 8.85 -22.26 9.44
N GLY A 417 7.70 -22.64 10.02
CA GLY A 417 7.01 -21.85 11.04
C GLY A 417 6.15 -20.69 10.53
N TYR A 418 5.81 -20.67 9.24
CA TYR A 418 4.88 -19.70 8.64
C TYR A 418 3.43 -20.10 8.94
N ASN A 419 3.02 -19.95 10.21
CA ASN A 419 1.73 -20.44 10.68
C ASN A 419 0.54 -19.75 10.00
N ASN A 420 0.67 -18.52 9.50
CA ASN A 420 -0.43 -17.79 8.87
C ASN A 420 -0.49 -17.97 7.35
N LEU A 421 0.53 -18.57 6.73
CA LEU A 421 0.56 -18.81 5.30
C LEU A 421 -0.51 -19.85 4.94
N ARG A 422 -1.47 -19.47 4.08
CA ARG A 422 -2.57 -20.32 3.59
C ARG A 422 -2.32 -20.83 2.19
N GLU A 423 -1.68 -20.02 1.35
CA GLU A 423 -1.44 -20.34 -0.06
C GLU A 423 0.02 -20.04 -0.46
N LEU A 424 0.66 -21.01 -1.13
CA LEU A 424 2.01 -20.85 -1.66
C LEU A 424 2.10 -21.36 -3.10
N TYR A 425 2.55 -20.47 -4.00
CA TYR A 425 2.73 -20.76 -5.42
C TYR A 425 4.17 -20.47 -5.86
N LEU A 426 4.88 -21.50 -6.36
CA LEU A 426 6.26 -21.41 -6.86
C LEU A 426 6.32 -21.86 -8.32
N VAL A 427 6.16 -20.92 -9.25
CA VAL A 427 5.94 -21.20 -10.68
C VAL A 427 7.19 -20.84 -11.48
N GLY A 428 7.67 -21.76 -12.32
CA GLY A 428 8.85 -21.56 -13.16
C GLY A 428 10.12 -21.25 -12.37
N THR A 429 10.31 -21.87 -11.20
CA THR A 429 11.46 -21.62 -10.31
C THR A 429 12.68 -22.48 -10.64
N LEU A 430 12.65 -23.21 -11.76
CA LEU A 430 13.73 -24.06 -12.26
C LEU A 430 14.20 -25.09 -11.21
N ASP A 431 15.51 -25.26 -11.02
CA ASP A 431 16.11 -26.23 -10.11
C ASP A 431 16.03 -25.82 -8.62
N SER A 432 15.08 -24.95 -8.26
CA SER A 432 14.82 -24.56 -6.87
C SER A 432 14.37 -25.75 -6.01
N ARG A 433 14.41 -25.55 -4.69
CA ARG A 433 13.90 -26.51 -3.71
C ARG A 433 12.99 -25.81 -2.71
N VAL A 434 12.06 -26.54 -2.11
CA VAL A 434 11.18 -26.00 -1.07
C VAL A 434 11.07 -26.92 0.14
N THR A 435 11.21 -26.34 1.33
CA THR A 435 10.93 -26.98 2.62
C THR A 435 9.73 -26.30 3.25
N LEU A 436 8.67 -27.07 3.48
CA LEU A 436 7.47 -26.66 4.19
C LEU A 436 7.43 -27.41 5.52
N GLU A 437 7.68 -26.71 6.63
CA GLU A 437 7.77 -27.35 7.95
C GLU A 437 7.00 -26.54 9.00
N ASN A 438 6.11 -27.21 9.74
CA ASN A 438 5.26 -26.56 10.75
C ASN A 438 4.45 -25.38 10.17
N CYS A 439 3.85 -25.53 8.98
CA CYS A 439 2.95 -24.53 8.41
C CYS A 439 1.50 -24.86 8.80
N GLU A 440 1.05 -24.42 9.97
CA GLU A 440 -0.22 -24.86 10.54
C GLU A 440 -1.44 -24.50 9.69
N ASN A 441 -1.50 -23.31 9.08
CA ASN A 441 -2.66 -22.90 8.27
C ASN A 441 -2.47 -23.07 6.76
N LEU A 442 -1.39 -23.71 6.31
CA LEU A 442 -1.14 -23.90 4.88
C LEU A 442 -2.19 -24.84 4.31
N GLU A 443 -3.02 -24.35 3.39
CA GLU A 443 -4.10 -25.10 2.74
C GLU A 443 -3.70 -25.52 1.32
N ILE A 444 -2.91 -24.70 0.62
CA ILE A 444 -2.57 -24.89 -0.78
C ILE A 444 -1.07 -24.72 -1.02
N PHE A 445 -0.46 -25.71 -1.69
CA PHE A 445 0.86 -25.59 -2.28
C PHE A 445 0.82 -25.95 -3.77
N ALA A 446 1.30 -25.07 -4.65
CA ALA A 446 1.35 -25.38 -6.07
C ALA A 446 2.56 -24.80 -6.82
N THR A 447 2.89 -25.40 -7.96
CA THR A 447 3.92 -24.95 -8.89
C THR A 447 3.38 -24.45 -10.23
N SER A 448 2.08 -24.19 -10.27
CA SER A 448 1.32 -23.58 -11.37
C SER A 448 0.73 -22.23 -10.95
N ARG A 449 0.31 -21.40 -11.91
CA ARG A 449 -0.30 -20.08 -11.62
C ARG A 449 -1.57 -20.15 -10.76
N SER A 450 -2.24 -21.29 -10.73
CA SER A 450 -3.38 -21.64 -9.88
C SER A 450 -3.50 -23.15 -9.72
N VAL A 451 -4.27 -23.64 -8.73
CA VAL A 451 -4.59 -25.07 -8.63
C VAL A 451 -5.65 -25.42 -9.68
N TYR A 452 -5.28 -26.22 -10.67
CA TYR A 452 -6.22 -26.68 -11.70
C TYR A 452 -7.10 -27.78 -11.14
N LYS A 453 -8.40 -27.54 -10.97
CA LYS A 453 -9.36 -28.57 -10.53
C LYS A 453 -10.40 -28.89 -11.60
N PRO A 454 -10.76 -30.17 -11.78
CA PRO A 454 -11.89 -30.53 -12.62
C PRO A 454 -13.20 -30.04 -12.00
N GLN A 455 -14.13 -29.55 -12.83
CA GLN A 455 -15.49 -29.18 -12.40
C GLN A 455 -16.30 -30.42 -12.05
N THR A 456 -16.22 -31.46 -12.89
CA THR A 456 -16.88 -32.74 -12.66
C THR A 456 -16.00 -33.89 -13.13
N LEU A 457 -16.25 -35.08 -12.58
CA LEU A 457 -15.65 -36.33 -13.03
C LEU A 457 -16.75 -37.18 -13.70
N LYS A 458 -16.50 -37.66 -14.92
CA LYS A 458 -17.41 -38.55 -15.66
C LYS A 458 -16.77 -39.92 -15.88
N GLY A 459 -17.60 -40.94 -16.10
CA GLY A 459 -17.14 -42.30 -16.40
C GLY A 459 -17.09 -43.23 -15.17
N PRO A 460 -16.52 -44.44 -15.31
CA PRO A 460 -16.43 -45.39 -14.21
C PRO A 460 -15.54 -44.85 -13.09
N SER A 461 -15.90 -45.11 -11.84
CA SER A 461 -15.12 -44.69 -10.66
C SER A 461 -13.78 -45.42 -10.51
N GLY A 462 -13.57 -46.49 -11.27
CA GLY A 462 -12.35 -47.28 -11.28
C GLY A 462 -11.81 -47.49 -12.69
N LEU A 463 -10.55 -47.93 -12.76
CA LEU A 463 -9.84 -48.16 -14.00
C LEU A 463 -10.18 -49.55 -14.56
N THR A 464 -10.56 -49.61 -15.83
CA THR A 464 -10.82 -50.85 -16.59
C THR A 464 -9.86 -50.97 -17.76
N VAL A 465 -9.14 -52.09 -17.84
CA VAL A 465 -8.25 -52.38 -18.97
C VAL A 465 -9.09 -52.61 -20.23
N ALA A 466 -8.86 -51.81 -21.27
CA ALA A 466 -9.56 -51.85 -22.54
C ALA A 466 -9.06 -53.01 -23.43
N SER A 467 -9.22 -54.26 -22.99
CA SER A 467 -8.99 -55.47 -23.80
C SER A 467 -7.63 -55.56 -24.54
N THR A 468 -7.52 -56.36 -25.61
CA THR A 468 -6.25 -56.87 -26.20
C THR A 468 -5.18 -55.80 -26.44
N PRO A 469 -3.88 -56.10 -26.20
CA PRO A 469 -2.80 -55.15 -26.37
C PRO A 469 -2.70 -54.68 -27.84
N GLU A 470 -2.35 -53.40 -28.01
CA GLU A 470 -2.03 -52.80 -29.30
C GLU A 470 -0.81 -53.49 -29.94
N ALA A 471 -0.60 -53.31 -31.25
CA ALA A 471 0.45 -53.99 -32.02
C ALA A 471 1.89 -53.74 -31.51
N ASN A 472 2.07 -52.75 -30.65
CA ASN A 472 3.30 -52.35 -29.98
C ASN A 472 3.47 -52.98 -28.57
N GLY A 473 2.54 -53.83 -28.12
CA GLY A 473 2.58 -54.50 -26.82
C GLY A 473 2.08 -53.65 -25.65
N TYR A 474 1.35 -52.56 -25.91
CA TYR A 474 0.78 -51.71 -24.87
C TYR A 474 -0.72 -51.93 -24.72
N TYR A 475 -1.22 -51.76 -23.51
CA TYR A 475 -2.66 -51.80 -23.25
C TYR A 475 -3.17 -50.41 -22.89
N LYS A 476 -4.42 -50.16 -23.29
CA LYS A 476 -5.16 -48.94 -23.05
C LYS A 476 -6.09 -49.13 -21.84
N VAL A 477 -6.33 -48.07 -21.07
CA VAL A 477 -7.25 -48.10 -19.92
C VAL A 477 -8.37 -47.08 -20.12
N GLU A 478 -9.58 -47.46 -19.70
CA GLU A 478 -10.73 -46.58 -19.52
C GLU A 478 -10.88 -46.27 -18.02
N GLY A 479 -11.13 -45.01 -17.68
CA GLY A 479 -11.22 -44.54 -16.29
C GLY A 479 -12.06 -43.28 -16.17
N PRO A 480 -12.11 -42.65 -14.98
CA PRO A 480 -12.78 -41.38 -14.81
C PRO A 480 -12.07 -40.30 -15.63
N VAL A 481 -12.85 -39.43 -16.25
CA VAL A 481 -12.42 -38.32 -17.11
C VAL A 481 -12.74 -37.02 -16.39
N ALA A 482 -11.79 -36.08 -16.37
CA ALA A 482 -12.01 -34.74 -15.87
C ALA A 482 -12.75 -33.89 -16.92
N GLU A 483 -13.77 -33.17 -16.48
CA GLU A 483 -14.32 -32.04 -17.21
C GLU A 483 -13.80 -30.75 -16.60
N TRP A 484 -13.14 -29.95 -17.43
CA TRP A 484 -12.56 -28.68 -17.03
C TRP A 484 -13.55 -27.54 -17.28
N ALA A 485 -13.42 -26.43 -16.55
CA ALA A 485 -14.27 -25.26 -16.74
C ALA A 485 -14.13 -24.71 -18.17
N ASN A 486 -15.25 -24.42 -18.85
CA ASN A 486 -15.23 -23.78 -20.17
C ASN A 486 -14.57 -22.38 -20.09
N GLU A 487 -13.47 -22.21 -20.82
CA GLU A 487 -12.62 -21.01 -20.86
C GLU A 487 -13.25 -19.85 -21.66
N SER A 488 -14.34 -19.27 -21.14
CA SER A 488 -14.93 -18.02 -21.67
C SER A 488 -14.23 -16.75 -21.17
N ILE A 489 -13.14 -16.89 -20.40
CA ILE A 489 -12.38 -15.78 -19.82
C ILE A 489 -10.98 -15.84 -20.42
N SER A 490 -10.54 -14.72 -20.97
CA SER A 490 -9.22 -14.47 -21.55
C SER A 490 -8.09 -14.75 -20.53
N ILE A 491 -7.71 -16.02 -20.39
CA ILE A 491 -6.46 -16.45 -19.78
C ILE A 491 -5.54 -16.78 -20.97
N PRO A 492 -4.41 -16.08 -21.17
CA PRO A 492 -3.57 -16.33 -22.35
C PRO A 492 -2.95 -17.74 -22.42
N GLU A 493 -3.04 -18.55 -21.36
CA GLU A 493 -2.40 -19.86 -21.24
C GLU A 493 -3.35 -20.82 -20.49
N GLY A 494 -4.23 -21.49 -21.23
CA GLY A 494 -5.28 -22.35 -20.69
C GLY A 494 -4.81 -23.70 -20.14
N ILE A 495 -5.74 -24.43 -19.52
CA ILE A 495 -5.60 -25.80 -18.97
C ILE A 495 -5.11 -26.82 -20.02
N GLY A 496 -5.09 -26.44 -21.30
CA GLY A 496 -4.63 -27.24 -22.44
C GLY A 496 -3.11 -27.36 -22.60
N LYS A 497 -2.28 -26.58 -21.88
CA LYS A 497 -0.81 -26.70 -21.93
C LYS A 497 -0.19 -26.73 -20.55
N ALA A 498 0.96 -27.39 -20.44
CA ALA A 498 1.76 -27.38 -19.22
C ALA A 498 2.50 -26.04 -19.07
N GLU A 499 2.87 -25.72 -17.82
CA GLU A 499 3.74 -24.57 -17.55
C GLU A 499 5.04 -24.71 -18.37
N PRO A 500 5.45 -23.70 -19.14
CA PRO A 500 6.56 -23.82 -20.08
C PRO A 500 7.91 -24.02 -19.38
N THR A 501 8.06 -23.37 -18.21
CA THR A 501 9.25 -23.48 -17.37
C THR A 501 8.94 -24.41 -16.20
N TYR A 502 9.79 -25.39 -15.97
CA TYR A 502 9.61 -26.32 -14.86
C TYR A 502 9.87 -25.65 -13.51
N SER A 503 9.31 -26.23 -12.46
CA SER A 503 9.48 -25.80 -11.08
C SER A 503 9.96 -26.95 -10.22
N LEU A 504 10.89 -26.68 -9.33
CA LEU A 504 11.46 -27.63 -8.39
C LEU A 504 12.20 -28.81 -9.04
N SER A 505 13.32 -29.20 -8.42
CA SER A 505 14.17 -30.27 -8.97
C SER A 505 14.88 -31.04 -7.88
N ASP A 506 15.00 -32.35 -8.09
CA ASP A 506 15.78 -33.23 -7.22
C ASP A 506 17.29 -33.18 -7.51
N LEU A 507 17.73 -32.36 -8.48
CA LEU A 507 19.12 -32.35 -8.99
C LEU A 507 20.16 -32.15 -7.88
N ASN A 508 19.85 -31.29 -6.90
CA ASN A 508 20.77 -30.91 -5.82
C ASN A 508 20.26 -31.33 -4.43
N GLY A 509 19.45 -32.38 -4.34
CA GLY A 509 18.75 -32.79 -3.11
C GLY A 509 17.23 -32.71 -3.29
N PRO A 510 16.42 -33.05 -2.27
CA PRO A 510 14.97 -33.12 -2.41
C PRO A 510 14.36 -31.80 -2.90
N GLY A 511 13.65 -31.83 -4.04
CA GLY A 511 13.01 -30.66 -4.62
C GLY A 511 11.83 -30.15 -3.77
N ILE A 512 11.20 -31.04 -3.00
CA ILE A 512 10.13 -30.72 -2.06
C ILE A 512 10.27 -31.55 -0.79
N THR A 513 10.07 -30.91 0.36
CA THR A 513 9.93 -31.56 1.67
C THR A 513 8.74 -30.94 2.40
N ILE A 514 7.83 -31.76 2.90
CA ILE A 514 6.65 -31.33 3.65
C ILE A 514 6.64 -32.06 4.99
N ARG A 515 6.54 -31.32 6.10
CA ARG A 515 6.51 -31.86 7.46
C ARG A 515 5.57 -31.05 8.34
N ASN A 516 4.69 -31.73 9.08
CA ASN A 516 3.78 -31.11 10.05
C ASN A 516 2.89 -29.98 9.47
N CYS A 517 2.45 -30.10 8.21
CA CYS A 517 1.53 -29.16 7.56
C CYS A 517 0.12 -29.78 7.49
N GLY A 518 -0.48 -30.04 8.66
CA GLY A 518 -1.68 -30.90 8.76
C GLY A 518 -2.95 -30.35 8.08
N ASN A 519 -3.04 -29.04 7.84
CA ASN A 519 -4.17 -28.41 7.16
C ASN A 519 -4.01 -28.31 5.63
N LEU A 520 -2.93 -28.87 5.06
CA LEU A 520 -2.71 -28.88 3.63
C LEU A 520 -3.77 -29.75 2.95
N LYS A 521 -4.61 -29.10 2.14
CA LYS A 521 -5.73 -29.73 1.42
C LYS A 521 -5.37 -30.07 -0.02
N GLU A 522 -4.49 -29.27 -0.62
CA GLU A 522 -4.23 -29.27 -2.06
C GLU A 522 -2.75 -29.17 -2.37
N ILE A 523 -2.27 -30.09 -3.22
CA ILE A 523 -0.92 -30.06 -3.77
C ILE A 523 -0.98 -30.10 -5.29
N GLY A 524 -0.43 -29.08 -5.96
CA GLY A 524 -0.31 -29.02 -7.42
C GLY A 524 1.14 -28.98 -7.87
N LEU A 525 1.69 -30.08 -8.37
CA LEU A 525 3.03 -30.14 -8.93
C LEU A 525 2.95 -30.16 -10.46
N GLU A 526 2.82 -28.99 -11.07
CA GLU A 526 2.84 -28.79 -12.51
C GLU A 526 4.28 -28.66 -13.02
N ASN A 527 4.61 -29.42 -14.07
CA ASN A 527 5.91 -29.49 -14.74
C ASN A 527 7.09 -29.48 -13.75
N THR A 528 7.20 -30.51 -12.92
CA THR A 528 8.31 -30.59 -11.94
C THR A 528 9.38 -31.59 -12.34
N ARG A 529 10.60 -31.40 -11.83
CA ARG A 529 11.74 -32.34 -11.96
C ARG A 529 11.99 -33.13 -10.67
N VAL A 530 10.92 -33.35 -9.93
CA VAL A 530 10.91 -34.13 -8.68
C VAL A 530 10.69 -35.60 -9.02
N LYS A 531 11.36 -36.50 -8.30
CA LYS A 531 11.23 -37.96 -8.42
C LYS A 531 10.58 -38.57 -7.19
N ASN A 532 10.56 -37.87 -6.06
CA ASN A 532 9.95 -38.36 -4.83
C ASN A 532 9.18 -37.27 -4.10
N ILE A 533 8.05 -37.63 -3.51
CA ILE A 533 7.27 -36.82 -2.59
C ILE A 533 6.65 -37.72 -1.53
N ASP A 534 6.67 -37.25 -0.29
CA ASP A 534 6.06 -37.92 0.85
C ASP A 534 4.75 -37.21 1.22
N PHE A 535 3.64 -37.94 1.19
CA PHE A 535 2.30 -37.47 1.55
C PHE A 535 1.87 -37.91 2.95
N SER A 536 2.77 -38.52 3.73
CA SER A 536 2.48 -38.96 5.09
C SER A 536 2.17 -37.76 6.01
N ASN A 537 1.32 -37.99 7.01
CA ASN A 537 0.95 -36.97 7.99
C ASN A 537 0.23 -35.75 7.41
N LEU A 538 -0.48 -35.92 6.28
CA LEU A 538 -1.33 -34.90 5.66
C LEU A 538 -2.81 -35.32 5.71
N PRO A 539 -3.45 -35.30 6.91
CA PRO A 539 -4.78 -35.89 7.11
C PRO A 539 -5.91 -35.17 6.34
N HIS A 540 -5.72 -33.89 6.00
CA HIS A 540 -6.71 -33.09 5.27
C HIS A 540 -6.48 -33.06 3.75
N LEU A 541 -5.39 -33.67 3.26
CA LEU A 541 -5.08 -33.69 1.83
C LEU A 541 -6.17 -34.42 1.07
N GLU A 542 -6.83 -33.70 0.16
CA GLU A 542 -7.98 -34.20 -0.61
C GLU A 542 -7.81 -34.05 -2.12
N TYR A 543 -6.90 -33.18 -2.56
CA TYR A 543 -6.65 -32.93 -3.97
C TYR A 543 -5.16 -32.93 -4.30
N ILE A 544 -4.79 -33.69 -5.33
CA ILE A 544 -3.42 -33.72 -5.86
C ILE A 544 -3.48 -33.57 -7.37
N TYR A 545 -2.69 -32.65 -7.90
CA TYR A 545 -2.46 -32.51 -9.33
C TYR A 545 -0.97 -32.73 -9.60
N LEU A 546 -0.59 -33.66 -10.47
CA LEU A 546 0.81 -33.91 -10.83
C LEU A 546 0.98 -33.92 -12.35
N SER A 547 2.00 -33.20 -12.81
CA SER A 547 2.50 -33.31 -14.18
C SER A 547 4.02 -33.22 -14.23
N SER A 548 4.62 -34.02 -15.11
CA SER A 548 6.08 -34.02 -15.34
C SER A 548 6.45 -34.76 -16.62
N THR A 549 7.69 -34.59 -17.08
CA THR A 549 8.21 -35.36 -18.20
C THR A 549 8.56 -36.80 -17.79
N GLN A 550 8.77 -37.69 -18.77
CA GLN A 550 8.95 -39.14 -18.57
C GLN A 550 9.99 -39.52 -17.48
N SER A 551 11.02 -38.70 -17.27
CA SER A 551 12.13 -39.02 -16.36
C SER A 551 11.86 -38.70 -14.88
N TYR A 552 10.70 -38.13 -14.56
CA TYR A 552 10.35 -37.60 -13.22
C TYR A 552 9.05 -38.23 -12.70
N LEU A 553 8.48 -37.67 -11.63
CA LEU A 553 7.45 -38.27 -10.78
C LEU A 553 6.35 -39.03 -11.55
N VAL A 554 5.69 -38.40 -12.52
CA VAL A 554 4.56 -38.99 -13.28
C VAL A 554 5.04 -40.01 -14.31
N GLY A 555 6.19 -39.78 -14.93
CA GLY A 555 6.75 -40.68 -15.94
C GLY A 555 7.43 -41.93 -15.37
N GLY A 556 7.99 -41.81 -14.16
CA GLY A 556 8.46 -42.93 -13.35
C GLY A 556 9.75 -43.62 -13.79
N GLY A 557 10.66 -42.92 -14.49
CA GLY A 557 12.04 -43.38 -14.65
C GLY A 557 12.38 -44.05 -16.00
N SER A 558 13.24 -45.08 -15.98
CA SER A 558 13.63 -45.82 -17.19
C SER A 558 12.49 -46.71 -17.69
N ARG A 559 12.55 -47.10 -18.97
CA ARG A 559 11.50 -47.89 -19.65
C ARG A 559 11.01 -49.11 -18.85
N ASP A 560 11.90 -49.76 -18.12
CA ASP A 560 11.61 -51.00 -17.38
C ASP A 560 10.92 -50.75 -16.03
N ASN A 561 11.05 -49.54 -15.45
CA ASN A 561 10.56 -49.18 -14.12
C ASN A 561 9.48 -48.09 -14.13
N ASN A 562 8.96 -47.71 -15.31
CA ASN A 562 7.89 -46.73 -15.45
C ASN A 562 6.77 -46.92 -14.39
N GLY A 563 6.50 -45.88 -13.61
CA GLY A 563 5.55 -45.87 -12.50
C GLY A 563 6.14 -46.14 -11.10
N GLU A 564 7.44 -46.43 -10.98
CA GLU A 564 8.08 -46.69 -9.68
C GLU A 564 7.97 -45.50 -8.72
N TYR A 565 8.22 -44.27 -9.21
CA TYR A 565 8.13 -43.06 -8.40
C TYR A 565 6.70 -42.76 -7.92
N LEU A 566 5.69 -42.92 -8.79
CA LEU A 566 4.29 -42.80 -8.39
C LEU A 566 3.92 -43.84 -7.33
N CYS A 567 4.34 -45.09 -7.52
CA CYS A 567 4.06 -46.17 -6.56
C CYS A 567 4.67 -45.89 -5.18
N ALA A 568 5.88 -45.33 -5.13
CA ALA A 568 6.52 -44.93 -3.89
C ALA A 568 5.77 -43.77 -3.23
N ALA A 569 5.48 -42.69 -3.98
CA ALA A 569 4.74 -41.54 -3.47
C ALA A 569 3.35 -41.94 -2.93
N PHE A 570 2.55 -42.67 -3.71
CA PHE A 570 1.18 -43.05 -3.33
C PHE A 570 1.10 -44.08 -2.20
N SER A 571 2.19 -44.81 -1.93
CA SER A 571 2.29 -45.67 -0.75
C SER A 571 2.21 -44.88 0.57
N THR A 572 2.56 -43.59 0.54
CA THR A 572 2.55 -42.68 1.71
C THR A 572 1.22 -41.94 1.93
N LEU A 573 0.29 -42.00 0.97
CA LEU A 573 -1.02 -41.34 1.10
C LEU A 573 -1.78 -41.78 2.36
N GLU A 574 -2.47 -40.84 2.99
CA GLU A 574 -3.37 -41.13 4.10
C GLU A 574 -4.60 -41.91 3.65
N ASN A 575 -5.16 -42.68 4.60
CA ASN A 575 -6.38 -43.44 4.39
C ASN A 575 -7.62 -42.54 4.58
N ARG A 576 -8.47 -42.47 3.55
CA ARG A 576 -9.68 -41.63 3.52
C ARG A 576 -10.98 -42.44 3.53
N LYS A 577 -11.00 -43.68 4.01
CA LYS A 577 -12.21 -44.55 3.99
C LYS A 577 -13.46 -43.94 4.63
N ASP A 578 -13.29 -43.10 5.65
CA ASP A 578 -14.38 -42.44 6.38
C ASP A 578 -14.62 -40.99 5.91
N LEU A 579 -13.95 -40.57 4.83
CA LEU A 579 -14.00 -39.22 4.25
C LEU A 579 -14.46 -39.27 2.79
N PRO A 580 -14.85 -38.13 2.18
CA PRO A 580 -15.02 -38.05 0.74
C PRO A 580 -13.75 -38.51 -0.01
N SER A 581 -13.95 -39.25 -1.10
CA SER A 581 -12.84 -39.79 -1.92
C SER A 581 -11.93 -38.64 -2.36
N GLY A 582 -10.63 -38.78 -2.08
CA GLY A 582 -9.64 -37.83 -2.57
C GLY A 582 -9.48 -37.93 -4.09
N VAL A 583 -9.08 -36.85 -4.75
CA VAL A 583 -8.93 -36.82 -6.21
C VAL A 583 -7.47 -36.55 -6.58
N ILE A 584 -6.94 -37.35 -7.49
CA ILE A 584 -5.60 -37.19 -8.06
C ILE A 584 -5.73 -37.01 -9.56
N VAL A 585 -5.19 -35.92 -10.11
CA VAL A 585 -5.07 -35.70 -11.57
C VAL A 585 -3.63 -35.89 -12.00
N LEU A 586 -3.44 -36.69 -13.05
CA LEU A 586 -2.12 -37.08 -13.56
C LEU A 586 -2.01 -36.73 -15.05
N ARG A 587 -0.94 -36.01 -15.41
CA ARG A 587 -0.64 -35.67 -16.81
C ARG A 587 0.84 -35.89 -17.14
N GLY A 588 1.12 -36.58 -18.24
CA GLY A 588 2.47 -36.64 -18.80
C GLY A 588 2.76 -35.37 -19.60
N ILE A 589 4.03 -34.95 -19.70
CA ILE A 589 4.44 -33.78 -20.48
C ILE A 589 5.46 -34.17 -21.55
N THR A 590 5.29 -33.64 -22.77
CA THR A 590 6.22 -33.82 -23.89
C THR A 590 7.54 -33.06 -23.70
N ARG A 591 8.61 -33.47 -24.40
CA ARG A 591 9.92 -32.79 -24.38
C ARG A 591 10.08 -31.68 -25.43
N VAL A 592 9.04 -31.34 -26.20
CA VAL A 592 9.22 -30.52 -27.41
C VAL A 592 9.18 -29.03 -27.06
N THR A 593 10.16 -28.26 -27.54
CA THR A 593 10.34 -26.82 -27.35
C THR A 593 9.10 -26.01 -27.79
N ASN A 594 8.63 -25.05 -26.96
CA ASN A 594 7.31 -24.35 -26.89
C ASN A 594 6.41 -24.90 -25.76
N PRO A 595 5.35 -24.19 -25.28
CA PRO A 595 4.61 -24.60 -24.08
C PRO A 595 4.21 -26.07 -24.19
N ALA A 596 4.65 -26.85 -23.21
CA ALA A 596 4.76 -28.28 -23.38
C ALA A 596 3.37 -28.91 -23.44
N ASP A 597 3.14 -29.72 -24.49
CA ASP A 597 1.87 -30.39 -24.65
C ASP A 597 1.77 -31.55 -23.65
N TYR A 598 0.56 -31.76 -23.13
CA TYR A 598 0.27 -32.94 -22.33
C TYR A 598 0.25 -34.19 -23.21
N MET A 599 0.70 -35.31 -22.66
CA MET A 599 0.77 -36.60 -23.33
C MET A 599 0.36 -37.74 -22.41
N TYR A 600 0.20 -38.93 -23.01
CA TYR A 600 -0.09 -40.16 -22.29
C TYR A 600 0.94 -40.46 -21.19
N VAL A 601 0.43 -40.93 -20.05
CA VAL A 601 1.27 -41.48 -19.00
C VAL A 601 1.54 -42.96 -19.30
N PHE A 602 2.82 -43.34 -19.24
CA PHE A 602 3.28 -44.69 -19.50
C PHE A 602 3.65 -45.38 -18.17
N LEU A 603 3.08 -46.56 -17.89
CA LEU A 603 3.38 -47.33 -16.68
C LEU A 603 3.76 -48.78 -17.00
N ASN A 604 4.50 -49.43 -16.10
CA ASN A 604 4.59 -50.88 -16.07
C ASN A 604 3.28 -51.47 -15.49
N LEU A 605 2.78 -52.57 -16.06
CA LEU A 605 1.53 -53.21 -15.59
C LEU A 605 1.57 -53.59 -14.11
N GLU A 606 2.70 -54.11 -13.61
CA GLU A 606 2.83 -54.48 -12.20
C GLU A 606 2.71 -53.27 -11.29
N LYS A 607 3.38 -52.16 -11.64
CA LYS A 607 3.32 -50.89 -10.91
C LYS A 607 1.91 -50.29 -10.94
N PHE A 608 1.24 -50.37 -12.08
CA PHE A 608 -0.16 -49.95 -12.19
C PHE A 608 -1.07 -50.71 -11.22
N ILE A 609 -0.99 -52.05 -11.17
CA ILE A 609 -1.80 -52.86 -10.25
C ILE A 609 -1.53 -52.46 -8.79
N GLN A 610 -0.26 -52.19 -8.44
CA GLN A 610 0.09 -51.73 -7.10
C GLN A 610 -0.55 -50.36 -6.78
N ILE A 611 -0.46 -49.40 -7.70
CA ILE A 611 -1.05 -48.06 -7.55
C ILE A 611 -2.59 -48.13 -7.43
N ASP A 612 -3.26 -48.87 -8.32
CA ASP A 612 -4.71 -49.00 -8.32
C ASP A 612 -5.23 -49.66 -7.03
N ASN A 613 -4.52 -50.67 -6.51
CA ASN A 613 -4.85 -51.27 -5.21
C ASN A 613 -4.67 -50.27 -4.06
N GLN A 614 -3.61 -49.45 -4.07
CA GLN A 614 -3.41 -48.41 -3.07
C GLN A 614 -4.57 -47.42 -3.07
N PHE A 615 -4.96 -46.90 -4.23
CA PHE A 615 -6.07 -45.96 -4.38
C PHE A 615 -7.40 -46.52 -3.88
N LYS A 616 -7.76 -47.74 -4.30
CA LYS A 616 -8.96 -48.43 -3.81
C LYS A 616 -8.93 -48.65 -2.31
N SER A 617 -7.79 -49.07 -1.77
CA SER A 617 -7.66 -49.36 -0.34
C SER A 617 -7.70 -48.13 0.54
N LYS A 618 -7.34 -46.95 0.01
CA LYS A 618 -7.25 -45.68 0.75
C LYS A 618 -8.35 -44.68 0.40
N ASN A 619 -9.32 -45.04 -0.45
CA ASN A 619 -10.40 -44.18 -0.93
C ASN A 619 -9.90 -42.94 -1.70
N TRP A 620 -9.10 -43.17 -2.73
CA TRP A 620 -8.64 -42.16 -3.68
C TRP A 620 -9.10 -42.51 -5.10
N THR A 621 -9.44 -41.48 -5.89
CA THR A 621 -9.82 -41.57 -7.30
C THR A 621 -8.75 -40.92 -8.16
N ALA A 622 -8.19 -41.67 -9.11
CA ALA A 622 -7.18 -41.16 -10.04
C ALA A 622 -7.77 -40.88 -11.43
N VAL A 623 -7.44 -39.71 -11.97
CA VAL A 623 -7.87 -39.20 -13.27
C VAL A 623 -6.64 -39.02 -14.16
N TRP A 624 -6.63 -39.72 -15.28
CA TRP A 624 -5.51 -39.71 -16.24
C TRP A 624 -5.87 -38.82 -17.43
N ASP A 625 -5.54 -37.54 -17.32
CA ASP A 625 -6.24 -36.48 -18.06
C ASP A 625 -5.69 -36.18 -19.47
N SER A 626 -4.69 -36.93 -19.93
CA SER A 626 -4.35 -37.01 -21.37
C SER A 626 -5.35 -37.85 -22.18
N GLY A 627 -6.45 -38.27 -21.55
CA GLY A 627 -7.52 -39.04 -22.16
C GLY A 627 -7.26 -40.53 -22.24
N LEU A 628 -6.01 -41.02 -22.08
CA LEU A 628 -5.66 -42.45 -22.03
C LEU A 628 -4.39 -42.71 -21.20
N LEU A 629 -4.37 -43.85 -20.51
CA LEU A 629 -3.16 -44.45 -19.93
C LEU A 629 -2.68 -45.56 -20.88
N LEU A 630 -1.36 -45.64 -21.12
CA LEU A 630 -0.73 -46.77 -21.81
C LEU A 630 0.17 -47.52 -20.84
N PHE A 631 0.12 -48.84 -20.82
CA PHE A 631 1.08 -49.62 -20.03
C PHE A 631 1.87 -50.61 -20.87
N ALA A 632 3.16 -50.72 -20.57
CA ALA A 632 4.08 -51.60 -21.25
C ALA A 632 4.01 -53.02 -20.67
N VAL A 633 4.03 -54.01 -21.55
CA VAL A 633 4.32 -55.40 -21.16
C VAL A 633 5.82 -55.60 -21.20
N ALA A 634 6.41 -56.06 -20.10
CA ALA A 634 7.74 -56.65 -20.14
C ALA A 634 7.65 -57.91 -21.03
N ILE A 635 8.10 -57.81 -22.27
CA ILE A 635 8.27 -59.00 -23.11
C ILE A 635 9.44 -59.79 -22.49
N PRO A 636 9.24 -61.07 -22.13
CA PRO A 636 10.28 -61.91 -21.55
C PRO A 636 11.56 -61.97 -22.40
#